data_AF-A0A9E0XQY3-F1
#
_entry.id   AF-A0A9E0XQY3-F1
#
_cell.length_a   1.000
_cell.length_b   1.000
_cell.length_c   1.000
_cell.angle_alpha   90.00
_cell.angle_beta   90.00
_cell.angle_gamma   90.00
#
_symmetry.space_group_name_H-M   'P 1'
#
loop_
_entity.id
_entity.type
_entity.pdbx_description
1 polymer ?
#
loop_
_entity_poly.entity_id
_entity_poly.type
_entity_poly.pdbx_seq_one_letter_code
_entity_poly.pdbx_strand_id
1 'polypeptide(L)' 'MGRREELEYEIAEMRKRIDRAPENTPDEVLELWHQQLDSAWFELNNLYDDYETETE' A
#
# COMPACT_ATOMS: atom_id res chain seq x y z
N MET A 1 -4.65 -1.86 17.73
CA MET A 1 -4.13 -1.53 16.39
C MET A 1 -5.13 -0.60 15.74
N GLY A 2 -4.69 0.58 15.32
CA GLY A 2 -5.53 1.49 14.53
C GLY A 2 -5.48 1.10 13.07
N ARG A 3 -6.49 1.49 12.28
CA ARG A 3 -6.55 1.20 10.83
C ARG A 3 -5.29 1.64 10.08
N ARG A 4 -4.67 2.73 10.53
CA ARG A 4 -3.39 3.24 10.01
C ARG A 4 -2.21 2.30 10.23
N GLU A 5 -2.03 1.81 11.46
CA GLU A 5 -0.94 0.88 11.81
C GLU A 5 -1.09 -0.45 11.06
N GLU A 6 -2.34 -0.89 10.85
CA GLU A 6 -2.67 -2.04 10.02
C GLU A 6 -2.25 -1.83 8.55
N LEU A 7 -2.62 -0.69 7.95
CA LEU A 7 -2.22 -0.32 6.59
C LEU A 7 -0.70 -0.19 6.43
N GLU A 8 0.00 0.43 7.40
CA GLU A 8 1.46 0.53 7.38
C GLU A 8 2.12 -0.85 7.39
N TYR A 9 1.59 -1.80 8.17
CA TYR A 9 2.04 -3.18 8.18
C TYR A 9 1.75 -3.89 6.86
N GLU A 10 0.53 -3.76 6.32
CA GLU A 10 0.15 -4.37 5.05
C GLU A 10 1.01 -3.86 3.89
N ILE A 11 1.25 -2.55 3.80
CA ILE A 11 2.14 -1.93 2.81
C ILE A 11 3.56 -2.47 2.92
N ALA A 12 4.07 -2.65 4.15
CA ALA A 12 5.41 -3.19 4.37
C ALA A 12 5.51 -4.64 3.89
N GLU A 13 4.51 -5.47 4.15
CA GLU A 13 4.45 -6.85 3.66
C GLU A 13 4.30 -6.93 2.13
N MET A 14 3.45 -6.10 1.53
CA MET A 14 3.27 -6.03 0.08
C MET A 14 4.58 -5.63 -0.63
N ARG A 15 5.31 -4.63 -0.10
CA ARG A 15 6.63 -4.26 -0.62
C ARG A 15 7.63 -5.40 -0.55
N LYS A 16 7.71 -6.11 0.57
CA LYS A 16 8.59 -7.29 0.70
C LYS A 16 8.22 -8.39 -0.28
N ARG A 17 6.93 -8.59 -0.55
CA ARG A 17 6.46 -9.58 -1.52
C ARG A 17 6.90 -9.23 -2.94
N ILE A 18 6.81 -7.96 -3.33
CA ILE A 18 7.25 -7.48 -4.63
C ILE A 18 8.79 -7.58 -4.75
N ASP A 19 9.52 -7.16 -3.72
CA ASP A 19 10.99 -7.21 -3.68
C ASP A 19 11.53 -8.65 -3.75
N ARG A 20 10.82 -9.60 -3.12
CA ARG A 20 11.16 -11.04 -3.14
C ARG A 20 10.45 -11.81 -4.25
N ALA A 21 9.79 -11.12 -5.18
CA ALA A 21 9.11 -11.77 -6.28
C ALA A 21 10.16 -12.54 -7.10
N PRO A 22 9.94 -13.83 -7.39
CA PRO A 22 10.89 -14.58 -8.19
C PRO A 22 10.92 -14.02 -9.61
N GLU A 23 12.08 -14.11 -10.27
CA GLU A 23 12.35 -13.57 -11.61
C GLU A 23 11.42 -14.12 -12.71
N ASN A 24 10.78 -15.27 -12.48
CA ASN A 24 9.78 -15.86 -13.38
C ASN A 24 8.35 -15.40 -13.09
N THR A 25 8.15 -14.43 -12.20
CA THR A 25 6.83 -13.86 -11.92
C THR A 25 6.35 -13.12 -13.18
N PRO A 26 5.16 -13.44 -13.72
CA PRO A 26 4.64 -12.73 -14.88
C PRO A 26 4.48 -11.22 -14.61
N ASP A 27 4.80 -10.40 -15.59
CA ASP A 27 4.66 -8.93 -15.48
C ASP A 27 3.24 -8.51 -15.07
N GLU A 28 2.20 -9.18 -15.58
CA GLU A 28 0.80 -8.93 -15.20
C GLU A 28 0.55 -9.13 -13.69
N VAL A 29 1.24 -10.09 -13.08
CA VAL A 29 1.13 -10.37 -11.64
C VAL A 29 1.89 -9.32 -10.83
N LEU A 30 3.07 -8.91 -11.28
CA LEU A 30 3.82 -7.82 -10.66
C LEU A 30 3.04 -6.50 -10.73
N GLU A 31 2.46 -6.19 -11.89
CA GLU A 31 1.63 -5.00 -12.10
C GLU A 31 0.42 -5.01 -11.15
N LEU A 32 -0.27 -6.13 -11.00
CA LEU A 32 -1.38 -6.27 -10.05
C LEU A 32 -0.92 -6.04 -8.60
N TRP A 33 0.26 -6.51 -8.21
CA TRP A 33 0.79 -6.28 -6.86
C TRP A 33 1.19 -4.82 -6.63
N HIS A 34 1.76 -4.17 -7.65
CA HIS A 34 2.05 -2.74 -7.62
C HIS A 34 0.76 -1.91 -7.50
N GLN A 35 -0.29 -2.22 -8.26
CA GLN A 35 -1.59 -1.53 -8.17
C GLN A 35 -2.23 -1.68 -6.77
N GLN A 36 -2.12 -2.87 -6.16
CA GLN A 36 -2.60 -3.09 -4.79
C GLN A 36 -1.79 -2.27 -3.77
N LEU A 37 -0.47 -2.22 -3.93
CA LEU A 37 0.41 -1.41 -3.09
C LEU A 37 0.08 0.08 -3.21
N ASP A 38 -0.11 0.59 -4.42
CA ASP A 38 -0.47 1.99 -4.66
C ASP A 38 -1.84 2.33 -4.07
N SER A 39 -2.81 1.41 -4.18
CA SER A 39 -4.14 1.59 -3.58
C SER A 39 -4.06 1.66 -2.05
N ALA A 40 -3.27 0.79 -1.41
CA ALA A 40 -3.06 0.82 0.03
C ALA A 40 -2.33 2.09 0.49
N TRP A 41 -1.32 2.54 -0.26
CA TRP A 41 -0.65 3.82 -0.03
C TRP A 41 -1.59 5.02 -0.16
N PHE A 42 -2.49 4.98 -1.16
CA PHE A 42 -3.49 6.02 -1.34
C PHE A 42 -4.47 6.05 -0.17
N GLU A 43 -4.99 4.90 0.27
CA GLU A 43 -5.85 4.84 1.46
C GLU A 43 -5.12 5.34 2.71
N LEU A 44 -3.87 4.92 2.91
CA LEU A 44 -3.05 5.40 4.03
C LEU A 44 -2.89 6.93 3.98
N ASN A 45 -2.50 7.50 2.84
CA ASN A 45 -2.35 8.95 2.67
C ASN A 45 -3.68 9.69 2.86
N ASN A 46 -4.79 9.15 2.37
CA ASN A 46 -6.10 9.75 2.58
C ASN A 46 -6.52 9.73 4.06
N LEU A 47 -6.11 8.71 4.82
CA LEU A 47 -6.26 8.72 6.28
C LEU A 47 -5.37 9.75 6.98
N TYR A 48 -4.29 10.23 6.34
CA TYR A 48 -3.56 11.40 6.83
C TYR A 48 -4.29 12.71 6.47
N ASP A 49 -4.89 12.79 5.28
CA ASP A 49 -5.58 13.97 4.74
C ASP A 49 -6.93 14.26 5.43
N ASP A 50 -7.64 13.21 5.88
CA ASP A 50 -8.90 13.34 6.65
C ASP A 50 -8.69 14.00 8.04
N TYR A 51 -7.45 14.06 8.54
CA TYR A 51 -7.10 14.86 9.73
C TYR A 51 -6.72 16.32 9.39
N GLU A 52 -6.49 16.66 8.13
CA GLU A 52 -6.14 18.02 7.69
C GLU A 52 -7.33 18.79 7.06
N THR A 53 -8.52 18.18 6.98
CA THR A 53 -9.75 18.81 6.47
C THR A 53 -10.67 19.37 7.57
N GLU A 54 -10.07 20.04 8.58
CA GLU A 54 -10.80 20.86 9.56
C GLU A 54 -10.38 22.34 9.58
N THR A 55 -9.72 22.84 8.53
CA THR A 55 -9.50 24.30 8.38
C THR A 55 -9.64 24.76 6.93
N GLU A 56 -10.86 25.12 6.51
CA GLU A 56 -11.16 26.26 5.62
C GLU A 56 -12.62 26.71 5.81
#